data_AF-A0A3M2Z4R5-F1
#
_entry.id   AF-A0A3M2Z4R5-F1
#
_cell.length_a   1.000
_cell.length_b   1.000
_cell.length_c   1.000
_cell.angle_alpha   90.00
_cell.angle_beta   90.00
_cell.angle_gamma   90.00
#
_symmetry.space_group_name_H-M   'P 1'
#
loop_
_entity.id
_entity.type
_entity.pdbx_description
1 polymer ?
#
loop_
_entity_poly.entity_id
_entity_poly.type
_entity_poly.pdbx_seq_one_letter_code
_entity_poly.pdbx_strand_id
1 'polypeptide(L)' 'GKLSAGAPADIVLFDPTASTVAGETWLSKGDNCPFIGHCLPGSVRYTLVDGRISYSR' A
#
# COMPACT_ATOMS: atom_id res chain seq x y z
N GLY A 1 -10.89 5.86 7.01
CA GLY A 1 -11.55 4.55 7.16
C GLY A 1 -11.70 4.22 8.64
N LYS A 2 -12.67 3.40 9.00
CA LYS A 2 -12.83 2.84 10.36
C LYS A 2 -13.02 1.34 10.22
N LEU A 3 -12.32 0.57 11.04
CA LEU A 3 -12.54 -0.87 11.14
C LEU A 3 -13.64 -1.13 12.16
N SER A 4 -14.79 -1.62 11.68
CA SER A 4 -15.91 -2.02 12.51
C SER A 4 -16.74 -3.08 11.81
N ALA A 5 -17.38 -3.96 12.58
CA ALA A 5 -18.28 -4.96 12.02
C ALA A 5 -19.39 -4.30 11.18
N GLY A 6 -19.70 -4.88 10.01
CA GLY A 6 -20.70 -4.37 9.07
C GLY A 6 -20.26 -3.20 8.19
N ALA A 7 -19.06 -2.64 8.40
CA ALA A 7 -18.50 -1.65 7.48
C ALA A 7 -17.93 -2.30 6.21
N PRO A 8 -17.80 -1.54 5.09
CA PRO A 8 -17.12 -2.03 3.89
C PRO A 8 -15.71 -2.55 4.19
N ALA A 9 -15.32 -3.63 3.51
CA ALA A 9 -14.01 -4.25 3.69
C ALA A 9 -12.92 -3.53 2.88
N ASP A 10 -12.78 -2.22 3.12
CA ASP A 10 -11.70 -1.37 2.61
C ASP A 10 -10.51 -1.42 3.56
N ILE A 11 -9.56 -2.31 3.26
CA ILE A 11 -8.52 -2.71 4.21
C ILE A 11 -7.16 -2.70 3.51
N VAL A 12 -6.14 -2.24 4.21
CA VAL A 12 -4.73 -2.40 3.82
C VAL A 12 -4.07 -3.33 4.82
N LEU A 13 -3.38 -4.36 4.31
CA LEU A 13 -2.48 -5.19 5.09
C LEU A 13 -1.05 -4.78 4.75
N PHE A 14 -0.26 -4.44 5.76
CA PHE A 14 1.13 -4.04 5.60
C PHE A 14 2.02 -4.77 6.62
N ASP A 15 3.26 -4.98 6.22
CA ASP A 15 4.32 -5.52 7.07
C ASP A 15 5.10 -4.36 7.68
N PRO A 16 5.04 -4.15 9.01
CA PRO A 16 5.72 -3.04 9.66
C PRO A 16 7.23 -3.22 9.79
N THR A 17 7.74 -4.45 9.62
CA THR A 17 9.18 -4.77 9.73
C THR A 17 9.91 -4.73 8.40
N ALA A 18 9.17 -4.74 7.28
CA ALA A 18 9.72 -4.60 5.95
C ALA A 18 10.09 -3.15 5.61
N SER A 19 10.67 -2.97 4.43
CA SER A 19 10.94 -1.68 3.82
C SER A 19 10.46 -1.63 2.38
N THR A 20 10.18 -0.44 1.88
CA THR A 20 9.81 -0.17 0.49
C THR A 20 10.72 0.90 -0.10
N VAL A 21 11.34 0.62 -1.23
CA VAL A 21 12.04 1.66 -1.99
C VAL A 21 11.02 2.42 -2.83
N ALA A 22 10.84 3.71 -2.54
CA ALA A 22 9.93 4.55 -3.31
C ALA A 22 10.40 4.63 -4.77
N GLY A 23 9.48 4.42 -5.71
CA GLY A 23 9.78 4.42 -7.15
C GLY A 23 10.21 3.06 -7.73
N GLU A 24 10.57 2.05 -6.94
CA GLU A 24 11.01 0.74 -7.47
C GLU A 24 9.86 -0.02 -8.15
N THR A 25 8.72 -0.14 -7.45
CA THR A 25 7.49 -0.76 -7.96
C THR A 25 6.40 0.29 -8.15
N TRP A 26 6.61 1.21 -9.09
CA TRP A 26 5.80 2.41 -9.27
C TRP A 26 4.77 2.23 -10.39
N LEU A 27 3.49 2.10 -10.04
CA LEU A 27 2.40 1.96 -11.02
C LEU A 27 1.91 3.30 -11.59
N SER A 28 2.19 4.41 -10.88
CA SER A 28 1.80 5.74 -11.33
C SER A 28 2.59 6.14 -12.57
N LYS A 29 1.94 6.87 -13.49
CA LYS A 29 2.60 7.49 -14.65
C LYS A 29 3.46 8.71 -14.27
N GLY A 30 3.23 9.29 -13.09
CA GLY A 30 3.96 10.45 -12.61
C GLY A 30 5.05 10.05 -11.62
N ASP A 31 6.26 10.53 -11.86
CA ASP A 31 7.48 10.32 -11.07
C ASP A 31 7.95 11.60 -10.36
N ASN A 32 7.08 12.62 -10.28
CA ASN A 32 7.32 13.88 -9.59
C ASN A 32 7.22 13.72 -8.06
N CYS A 33 7.99 12.80 -7.49
CA CYS A 33 8.02 12.51 -6.07
C CYS A 33 9.45 12.72 -5.53
N PRO A 34 9.64 13.58 -4.50
CA PRO A 34 10.96 13.88 -3.96
C PRO A 34 11.60 12.72 -3.19
N PHE A 35 10.86 11.64 -2.97
CA PHE A 35 11.31 10.47 -2.21
C PHE A 35 11.76 9.31 -3.10
N ILE A 36 11.67 9.41 -4.44
CA ILE A 36 12.10 8.32 -5.33
C ILE A 36 13.55 7.92 -5.02
N GLY A 37 13.79 6.61 -4.90
CA GLY A 37 15.07 6.03 -4.49
C GLY A 37 15.28 5.92 -2.97
N HIS A 38 14.42 6.54 -2.15
CA HIS A 38 14.53 6.43 -0.69
C HIS A 38 13.96 5.09 -0.21
N CYS A 39 14.64 4.49 0.78
CA CYS A 39 14.14 3.34 1.51
C CYS A 39 13.24 3.80 2.67
N LEU A 40 11.95 3.47 2.59
CA LEU A 40 10.93 3.86 3.55
C LEU A 40 10.51 2.66 4.42
N PRO A 41 10.14 2.88 5.70
CA PRO A 41 9.69 1.81 6.57
C PRO A 41 8.31 1.30 6.16
N GLY A 42 8.12 0.00 6.34
CA GLY A 42 6.88 -0.71 6.04
C GLY A 42 6.75 -1.09 4.56
N SER A 43 5.93 -2.10 4.30
CA SER A 43 5.54 -2.47 2.94
C SER A 43 4.09 -2.95 2.89
N VAL A 44 3.30 -2.39 1.98
CA VAL A 44 1.94 -2.86 1.73
C VAL A 44 1.99 -4.21 1.04
N ARG A 45 1.28 -5.20 1.59
CA ARG A 45 1.16 -6.55 1.04
C ARG A 45 -0.13 -6.72 0.25
N TYR A 46 -1.22 -6.16 0.78
CA TYR A 46 -2.54 -6.21 0.14
C TYR A 46 -3.31 -4.91 0.31
N THR A 47 -4.07 -4.57 -0.72
CA THR A 47 -5.15 -3.59 -0.65
C THR A 47 -6.44 -4.28 -1.06
N LEU A 48 -7.45 -4.16 -0.22
CA LEU A 48 -8.80 -4.65 -0.47
C LEU A 48 -9.74 -3.46 -0.61
N VAL A 49 -10.61 -3.50 -1.61
CA VAL A 49 -11.70 -2.56 -1.82
C VAL A 49 -13.00 -3.34 -1.83
N ASP A 50 -13.88 -3.07 -0.88
CA ASP A 50 -15.12 -3.82 -0.65
C ASP A 50 -14.88 -5.35 -0.63
N GLY A 51 -13.80 -5.76 0.04
CA GLY A 51 -13.42 -7.18 0.19
C GLY A 51 -12.74 -7.80 -1.04
N ARG A 52 -12.63 -7.08 -2.17
CA ARG A 52 -11.91 -7.55 -3.36
C ARG A 52 -10.46 -7.08 -3.31
N ILE A 53 -9.52 -8.00 -3.54
CA ILE A 53 -8.10 -7.66 -3.64
C ILE A 53 -7.89 -6.81 -4.90
N SER A 54 -7.54 -5.54 -4.71
CA SER A 54 -7.18 -4.61 -5.78
C SER A 54 -5.68 -4.51 -5.99
N TYR A 55 -4.89 -4.89 -4.97
CA TYR A 55 -3.44 -4.97 -5.04
C TYR A 55 -2.93 -6.12 -4.18
N SER A 56 -1.91 -6.82 -4.68
CA SER A 56 -1.15 -7.83 -3.95
C SER A 56 0.33 -7.76 -4.34
N ARG A 57 1.22 -7.95 -3.36
CA ARG A 57 2.67 -8.05 -3.57
C ARG A 57 3.23 -9.32 -2.95
#